data_AF-Q2I7V6-F1
#
_entry.id   AF-Q2I7V6-F1
#
_cell.length_a   1.000
_cell.length_b   1.000
_cell.length_c   1.000
_cell.angle_alpha   90.00
_cell.angle_beta   90.00
_cell.angle_gamma   90.00
#
_symmetry.space_group_name_H-M   'P 1'
#
loop_
_entity.id
_entity.type
_entity.pdbx_description
1 polymer ?
#
loop_
_entity_poly.entity_id
_entity_poly.type
_entity_poly.pdbx_seq_one_letter_code
_entity_poly.pdbx_strand_id
1 'polypeptide(L)'
;MSTFWLSLACLLWSAQVRGVHQGPSNAFSKMLLALNPANARSSSSNARAARAAPAKAFVTEKSDAIFAEAKTLMPGGVSSPVRAFKSVGGNPIVVEKVKGAYMWDVDGNKYIDYVGTWGPAIIGHADDVVLDALKKQLDSGTSFGAPCALENELAKMVIEAVPSVEMVRFTNSGTEACMGMLRLVRTFTKREKVVKFEG
;
A
#
# COMPACT_ATOMS: atom_id res chain seq x y z
N MET A 1 -4.23 -6.84 -11.15
CA MET A 1 -4.28 -5.48 -10.58
C MET A 1 -5.63 -5.35 -9.90
N SER A 2 -5.67 -4.91 -8.63
CA SER A 2 -6.86 -4.39 -7.89
C SER A 2 -7.16 -4.98 -6.49
N THR A 3 -6.34 -5.88 -5.91
CA THR A 3 -6.69 -6.50 -4.62
C THR A 3 -6.65 -5.58 -3.40
N PHE A 4 -6.04 -4.39 -3.47
CA PHE A 4 -6.04 -3.43 -2.36
C PHE A 4 -7.03 -2.27 -2.56
N TRP A 5 -7.23 -1.81 -3.80
CA TRP A 5 -8.17 -0.73 -4.10
C TRP A 5 -9.63 -1.16 -3.97
N LEU A 6 -9.97 -2.45 -4.12
CA LEU A 6 -11.36 -2.90 -3.95
C LEU A 6 -11.84 -2.90 -2.49
N SER A 7 -10.96 -3.00 -1.48
CA SER A 7 -11.42 -2.91 -0.09
C SER A 7 -11.70 -1.47 0.36
N LEU A 8 -11.09 -0.46 -0.27
CA LEU A 8 -11.39 0.95 0.04
C LEU A 8 -12.50 1.54 -0.86
N ALA A 9 -12.64 1.07 -2.10
CA ALA A 9 -13.64 1.59 -3.04
C ALA A 9 -15.10 1.25 -2.67
N CYS A 10 -15.35 0.16 -1.92
CA CYS A 10 -16.69 -0.12 -1.40
C CYS A 10 -17.13 0.85 -0.27
N LEU A 11 -16.22 1.64 0.31
CA LEU A 11 -16.51 2.55 1.41
C LEU A 11 -16.82 3.99 0.97
N LEU A 12 -16.57 4.34 -0.30
CA LEU A 12 -16.67 5.74 -0.76
C LEU A 12 -17.92 6.06 -1.58
N TRP A 13 -18.79 5.09 -1.91
CA TRP A 13 -20.01 5.37 -2.69
C TRP A 13 -21.17 5.95 -1.86
N SER A 14 -21.17 5.80 -0.53
CA SER A 14 -22.28 6.25 0.32
C SER A 14 -22.23 7.74 0.72
N ALA A 15 -21.16 8.48 0.38
CA ALA A 15 -21.01 9.89 0.74
C ALA A 15 -21.56 10.90 -0.29
N GLN A 16 -21.90 10.46 -1.51
CA GLN A 16 -22.26 11.36 -2.62
C GLN A 16 -23.79 11.58 -2.79
N VAL A 17 -24.58 11.48 -1.71
CA VAL A 17 -26.04 11.77 -1.77
C VAL A 17 -26.51 12.79 -0.72
N ARG A 18 -25.62 13.45 0.03
CA ARG A 18 -26.05 14.59 0.86
C ARG A 18 -25.16 15.80 0.63
N GLY A 19 -25.71 16.74 -0.13
CA GLY A 19 -25.16 18.08 -0.27
C GLY A 19 -25.14 18.77 1.09
N VAL A 20 -23.96 19.18 1.52
CA VAL A 20 -23.78 20.18 2.59
C VAL A 20 -22.68 21.12 2.16
N HIS A 21 -23.09 22.34 1.84
CA HIS A 21 -22.27 23.54 1.79
C HIS A 21 -21.59 23.75 3.14
N GLN A 22 -20.26 23.79 3.20
CA GLN A 22 -19.51 24.64 4.14
C GLN A 22 -18.21 25.12 3.49
N GLY A 23 -18.01 26.44 3.49
CA GLY A 23 -16.85 27.12 2.91
C GLY A 23 -15.57 26.95 3.72
N PRO A 24 -14.41 27.30 3.15
CA PRO A 24 -13.11 27.02 3.76
C PRO A 24 -12.86 27.91 4.99
N SER A 25 -12.38 27.26 6.06
CA SER A 25 -11.95 27.88 7.31
C SER A 25 -10.64 28.66 7.14
N ASN A 26 -10.49 29.69 7.99
CA ASN A 26 -9.44 30.72 8.01
C ASN A 26 -7.97 30.23 8.21
N ALA A 27 -7.66 28.96 8.01
CA ALA A 27 -6.31 28.41 8.08
C ALA A 27 -5.57 28.44 6.73
N PHE A 28 -6.30 28.48 5.60
CA PHE A 28 -5.70 28.44 4.25
C PHE A 28 -5.16 29.79 3.75
N SER A 29 -5.66 30.91 4.28
CA SER A 29 -5.23 32.27 3.89
C SER A 29 -3.87 32.66 4.49
N LYS A 30 -3.49 32.08 5.64
CA LYS A 30 -2.24 32.43 6.35
C LYS A 30 -0.98 31.71 5.82
N MET A 31 -1.12 30.68 4.99
CA MET A 31 0.02 29.94 4.44
C MET A 31 0.57 30.54 3.14
N LEU A 32 -0.20 31.39 2.45
CA LEU A 32 0.18 31.99 1.16
C LEU A 32 0.98 33.30 1.26
N LEU A 33 1.19 33.85 2.47
CA LEU A 33 1.94 35.10 2.70
C LEU A 33 3.41 34.87 3.09
N ALA A 34 3.86 33.63 3.25
CA ALA A 34 5.25 33.29 3.61
C ALA A 34 6.18 33.07 2.40
N LEU A 35 5.69 33.25 1.17
CA LEU A 35 6.46 33.08 -0.07
C LEU A 35 6.56 34.41 -0.82
N ASN A 36 7.28 35.38 -0.27
CA ASN A 36 7.69 36.58 -1.00
C ASN A 36 9.15 36.42 -1.46
N PRO A 37 9.45 36.24 -2.75
CA PRO A 37 10.80 35.95 -3.25
C PRO A 37 11.66 37.21 -3.46
N ALA A 38 11.36 38.33 -2.82
CA ALA A 38 11.96 39.62 -3.14
C ALA A 38 13.27 39.97 -2.41
N ASN A 39 13.94 39.05 -1.71
CA ASN A 39 15.15 39.44 -0.95
C ASN A 39 16.25 38.37 -0.80
N ALA A 40 16.66 37.74 -1.90
CA ALA A 40 17.91 36.98 -1.94
C ALA A 40 18.86 37.59 -2.98
N ARG A 41 19.60 38.62 -2.57
CA ARG A 41 20.71 39.18 -3.35
C ARG A 41 21.94 38.26 -3.26
N SER A 42 22.69 38.31 -4.36
CA SER A 42 23.86 37.52 -4.70
C SER A 42 24.93 37.40 -3.61
N SER A 43 25.42 36.18 -3.39
CA SER A 43 26.82 35.95 -3.08
C SER A 43 27.33 34.79 -3.93
N SER A 44 28.22 35.12 -4.87
CA SER A 44 28.98 34.16 -5.65
C SER A 44 30.12 33.62 -4.79
N SER A 45 30.04 32.35 -4.39
CA SER A 45 31.18 31.63 -3.82
C SER A 45 31.32 30.29 -4.50
N ASN A 46 32.49 30.08 -5.12
CA ASN A 46 32.95 28.90 -5.83
C ASN A 46 32.51 27.57 -5.18
N ALA A 47 31.44 26.97 -5.72
CA ALA A 47 31.12 25.58 -5.45
C ALA A 47 32.01 24.71 -6.35
N ARG A 48 33.14 24.25 -5.80
CA ARG A 48 33.96 23.20 -6.40
C ARG A 48 33.04 21.98 -6.56
N ALA A 49 32.69 21.64 -7.80
CA ALA A 49 31.86 20.48 -8.11
C ALA A 49 32.50 19.23 -7.51
N ALA A 50 31.94 18.74 -6.41
CA ALA A 50 32.27 17.42 -5.89
C ALA A 50 31.91 16.44 -7.00
N ARG A 51 32.93 15.79 -7.60
CA ARG A 51 32.72 14.69 -8.54
C ARG A 51 31.85 13.65 -7.84
N ALA A 52 30.62 13.48 -8.34
CA ALA A 52 29.77 12.38 -7.93
C ALA A 52 30.57 11.07 -8.13
N ALA A 53 30.56 10.20 -7.12
CA ALA A 53 31.10 8.85 -7.26
C ALA A 53 30.50 8.20 -8.52
N PRO A 54 31.25 7.36 -9.26
CA PRO A 54 30.72 6.70 -10.45
C PRO A 54 29.44 5.97 -10.06
N ALA A 55 28.34 6.28 -10.76
CA ALA A 55 27.06 5.62 -10.52
C ALA A 55 27.25 4.11 -10.70
N LYS A 56 26.88 3.33 -9.69
CA LYS A 56 26.90 1.86 -9.77
C LYS A 56 26.08 1.45 -10.99
N ALA A 57 26.64 0.60 -11.84
CA ALA A 57 25.93 0.07 -13.00
C ALA A 57 24.66 -0.65 -12.54
N PHE A 58 23.56 -0.46 -13.26
CA PHE A 58 22.32 -1.16 -13.03
C PHE A 58 22.46 -2.61 -13.53
N VAL A 59 22.34 -3.59 -12.63
CA VAL A 59 22.56 -5.02 -12.91
C VAL A 59 21.41 -5.82 -12.31
N THR A 60 20.87 -6.81 -13.03
CA THR A 60 19.72 -7.64 -12.60
C THR A 60 19.97 -9.15 -12.73
N GLU A 61 21.24 -9.57 -12.83
CA GLU A 61 21.61 -10.96 -13.13
C GLU A 61 21.09 -11.97 -12.11
N LYS A 62 21.11 -11.63 -10.81
CA LYS A 62 20.58 -12.53 -9.78
C LYS A 62 19.06 -12.59 -9.84
N SER A 63 18.40 -11.45 -10.05
CA SER A 63 16.95 -11.40 -10.27
C SER A 63 16.54 -12.27 -11.46
N ASP A 64 17.28 -12.19 -12.57
CA ASP A 64 17.05 -12.99 -13.77
C ASP A 64 17.19 -14.50 -13.51
N ALA A 65 18.24 -14.90 -12.78
CA ALA A 65 18.47 -16.29 -12.41
C ALA A 65 17.34 -16.84 -11.51
N ILE A 66 16.95 -16.11 -10.47
CA ILE A 66 15.87 -16.51 -9.56
C ILE A 66 14.54 -16.59 -10.31
N PHE A 67 14.25 -15.62 -11.19
CA PHE A 67 13.00 -15.64 -11.96
C PHE A 67 12.98 -16.76 -13.00
N ALA A 68 14.13 -17.11 -13.59
CA ALA A 68 14.25 -18.26 -14.47
C ALA A 68 13.88 -19.56 -13.76
N GLU A 69 14.38 -19.78 -12.55
CA GLU A 69 14.00 -20.90 -11.71
C GLU A 69 12.51 -20.84 -11.34
N ALA A 70 12.01 -19.68 -10.89
CA ALA A 70 10.62 -19.51 -10.47
C ALA A 70 9.61 -19.87 -11.57
N LYS A 71 9.93 -19.60 -12.84
CA LYS A 71 9.09 -20.00 -14.00
C LYS A 71 8.90 -21.52 -14.12
N THR A 72 9.79 -22.32 -13.56
CA THR A 72 9.65 -23.79 -13.51
C THR A 72 8.76 -24.26 -12.36
N LEU A 73 8.56 -23.40 -11.34
CA LEU A 73 7.86 -23.74 -10.09
C LEU A 73 6.44 -23.19 -10.03
N MET A 74 6.21 -22.00 -10.57
CA MET A 74 4.95 -21.27 -10.47
C MET A 74 4.45 -20.86 -11.86
N PRO A 75 3.12 -20.83 -12.09
CA PRO A 75 2.55 -20.31 -13.33
C PRO A 75 3.04 -18.88 -13.64
N GLY A 76 3.83 -18.73 -14.70
CA GLY A 76 4.44 -17.44 -15.07
C GLY A 76 5.51 -16.94 -14.10
N GLY A 77 6.03 -17.81 -13.22
CA GLY A 77 7.08 -17.50 -12.25
C GLY A 77 6.64 -16.63 -11.06
N VAL A 78 5.34 -16.46 -10.83
CA VAL A 78 4.83 -15.51 -9.84
C VAL A 78 3.55 -16.00 -9.14
N SER A 79 3.33 -15.55 -7.91
CA SER A 79 2.10 -15.80 -7.15
C SER A 79 0.96 -14.80 -7.48
N SER A 80 1.22 -13.77 -8.29
CA SER A 80 0.20 -12.82 -8.75
C SER A 80 0.57 -12.27 -10.14
N PRO A 81 -0.35 -12.25 -11.13
CA PRO A 81 -0.02 -11.98 -12.54
C PRO A 81 0.74 -10.67 -12.80
N VAL A 82 0.42 -9.60 -12.06
CA VAL A 82 1.05 -8.28 -12.25
C VAL A 82 2.55 -8.29 -11.94
N ARG A 83 3.01 -9.22 -11.10
CA ARG A 83 4.41 -9.33 -10.71
C ARG A 83 5.30 -9.88 -11.85
N ALA A 84 4.71 -10.42 -12.92
CA ALA A 84 5.46 -10.98 -14.04
C ALA A 84 5.94 -9.94 -15.06
N PHE A 85 5.64 -8.64 -14.85
CA PHE A 85 6.08 -7.52 -15.69
C PHE A 85 5.71 -7.60 -17.18
N LYS A 86 4.79 -8.49 -17.56
CA LYS A 86 4.40 -8.75 -18.95
C LYS A 86 3.98 -7.50 -19.74
N SER A 87 3.36 -6.51 -19.08
CA SER A 87 2.90 -5.28 -19.71
C SER A 87 3.96 -4.20 -19.88
N VAL A 88 5.10 -4.32 -19.17
CA VAL A 88 6.18 -3.32 -19.19
C VAL A 88 7.46 -3.86 -19.84
N GLY A 89 7.49 -5.16 -20.17
CA GLY A 89 8.67 -5.84 -20.70
C GLY A 89 9.71 -6.15 -19.63
N GLY A 90 10.80 -6.79 -20.05
CA GLY A 90 11.88 -7.21 -19.16
C GLY A 90 11.50 -8.35 -18.21
N ASN A 91 12.44 -8.71 -17.34
CA ASN A 91 12.19 -9.63 -16.24
C ASN A 91 11.87 -8.86 -14.95
N PRO A 92 11.07 -9.43 -14.03
CA PRO A 92 10.82 -8.84 -12.73
C PRO A 92 12.09 -8.74 -11.88
N ILE A 93 12.19 -7.66 -11.10
CA ILE A 93 13.20 -7.53 -10.05
C ILE A 93 12.82 -8.36 -8.82
N VAL A 94 13.79 -9.04 -8.23
CA VAL A 94 13.58 -9.85 -7.03
C VAL A 94 13.99 -9.04 -5.81
N VAL A 95 13.03 -8.74 -4.95
CA VAL A 95 13.21 -7.87 -3.79
C VAL A 95 13.89 -8.62 -2.65
N GLU A 96 14.96 -8.05 -2.09
CA GLU A 96 15.65 -8.57 -0.91
C GLU A 96 15.17 -7.85 0.37
N LYS A 97 15.02 -6.52 0.31
CA LYS A 97 14.75 -5.71 1.50
C LYS A 97 13.90 -4.49 1.17
N VAL A 98 13.11 -4.05 2.15
CA VAL A 98 12.36 -2.79 2.13
C VAL A 98 12.49 -2.05 3.46
N LYS A 99 12.51 -0.71 3.43
CA LYS A 99 12.50 0.15 4.63
C LYS A 99 12.11 1.58 4.27
N GLY A 100 11.17 2.16 5.00
CA GLY A 100 10.63 3.49 4.72
C GLY A 100 10.07 3.56 3.29
N ALA A 101 10.50 4.55 2.52
CA ALA A 101 10.11 4.74 1.12
C ALA A 101 10.99 3.97 0.12
N TYR A 102 11.84 3.03 0.58
CA TYR A 102 12.86 2.40 -0.26
C TYR A 102 12.72 0.89 -0.35
N MET A 103 13.14 0.37 -1.49
CA MET A 103 13.26 -1.05 -1.79
C MET A 103 14.66 -1.36 -2.33
N TRP A 104 15.19 -2.52 -1.99
CA TRP A 104 16.44 -3.06 -2.49
C TRP A 104 16.19 -4.43 -3.11
N ASP A 105 16.69 -4.63 -4.32
CA ASP A 105 16.69 -5.96 -4.95
C ASP A 105 17.91 -6.79 -4.53
N VAL A 106 17.92 -8.06 -4.92
CA VAL A 106 19.00 -9.03 -4.65
C VAL A 106 20.34 -8.67 -5.32
N ASP A 107 20.32 -7.78 -6.30
CA ASP A 107 21.48 -7.24 -7.01
C ASP A 107 22.05 -5.98 -6.31
N GLY A 108 21.38 -5.52 -5.24
CA GLY A 108 21.74 -4.37 -4.44
C GLY A 108 21.47 -3.04 -5.14
N ASN A 109 20.53 -3.00 -6.08
CA ASN A 109 19.97 -1.77 -6.60
C ASN A 109 18.98 -1.19 -5.58
N LYS A 110 18.99 0.14 -5.42
CA LYS A 110 18.09 0.84 -4.51
C LYS A 110 17.06 1.64 -5.30
N TYR A 111 15.80 1.48 -4.95
CA TYR A 111 14.66 2.14 -5.58
C TYR A 111 13.94 3.02 -4.57
N ILE A 112 13.39 4.15 -5.04
CA ILE A 112 12.29 4.82 -4.35
C ILE A 112 11.03 4.06 -4.73
N ASP A 113 10.35 3.48 -3.75
CA ASP A 113 9.21 2.60 -3.99
C ASP A 113 7.89 3.38 -3.97
N TYR A 114 7.31 3.54 -5.15
CA TYR A 114 5.96 4.08 -5.34
C TYR A 114 4.88 2.99 -5.46
N VAL A 115 5.25 1.70 -5.41
CA VAL A 115 4.30 0.58 -5.41
C VAL A 115 3.77 0.33 -4.00
N GLY A 116 4.61 0.45 -2.97
CA GLY A 116 4.19 0.37 -1.56
C GLY A 116 3.47 -0.95 -1.23
N THR A 117 3.98 -2.05 -1.79
CA THR A 117 3.35 -3.40 -1.76
C THR A 117 1.87 -3.41 -2.18
N TRP A 118 1.52 -2.55 -3.14
CA TRP A 118 0.16 -2.33 -3.66
C TRP A 118 -0.79 -1.60 -2.69
N GLY A 119 -0.25 -0.92 -1.67
CA GLY A 119 -1.02 -0.08 -0.73
C GLY A 119 -0.73 -0.27 0.77
N PRO A 120 -0.48 -1.48 1.31
CA PRO A 120 -0.27 -1.70 2.75
C PRO A 120 0.83 -0.85 3.40
N ALA A 121 1.88 -0.51 2.67
CA ALA A 121 3.03 0.23 3.21
C ALA A 121 2.78 1.76 3.27
N ILE A 122 1.60 2.20 3.71
CA ILE A 122 1.20 3.62 3.71
C ILE A 122 2.05 4.48 4.67
N ILE A 123 2.48 3.91 5.79
CA ILE A 123 3.41 4.56 6.75
C ILE A 123 4.89 4.28 6.43
N GLY A 124 5.17 3.69 5.28
CA GLY A 124 6.48 3.19 4.90
C GLY A 124 6.70 1.72 5.26
N HIS A 125 7.63 1.08 4.55
CA HIS A 125 7.98 -0.31 4.78
C HIS A 125 8.75 -0.52 6.09
N ALA A 126 8.51 -1.65 6.74
CA ALA A 126 9.27 -2.08 7.91
C ALA A 126 9.35 -0.97 8.98
N ASP A 127 8.22 -0.32 9.25
CA ASP A 127 8.10 0.68 10.32
C ASP A 127 8.51 0.08 11.67
N ASP A 128 9.29 0.83 12.45
CA ASP A 128 9.91 0.30 13.67
C ASP A 128 8.88 0.02 14.76
N VAL A 129 7.80 0.82 14.85
CA VAL A 129 6.72 0.60 15.82
C VAL A 129 5.95 -0.67 15.47
N VAL A 130 5.63 -0.87 14.19
CA VAL A 130 4.95 -2.09 13.72
C VAL A 130 5.83 -3.33 13.93
N LEU A 131 7.11 -3.26 13.58
CA LEU A 131 8.02 -4.39 13.76
C LEU A 131 8.17 -4.79 15.23
N ASP A 132 8.27 -3.82 16.13
CA ASP A 132 8.41 -4.12 17.56
C ASP A 132 7.12 -4.66 18.17
N ALA A 133 5.95 -4.21 17.71
CA ALA A 133 4.67 -4.80 18.08
C ALA A 133 4.57 -6.26 17.60
N LEU A 134 4.96 -6.54 16.35
CA LEU A 134 4.97 -7.89 15.79
C LEU A 134 5.91 -8.82 16.59
N LYS A 135 7.15 -8.39 16.85
CA LYS A 135 8.13 -9.19 17.62
C LYS A 135 7.59 -9.58 19.00
N LYS A 136 6.97 -8.64 19.71
CA LYS A 136 6.35 -8.92 21.02
C LYS A 136 5.20 -9.92 20.90
N GLN A 137 4.40 -9.82 19.84
CA GLN A 137 3.30 -10.75 19.61
C GLN A 137 3.79 -12.18 19.33
N LEU A 138 4.96 -12.34 18.68
CA LEU A 138 5.53 -13.66 18.38
C LEU A 138 5.76 -14.51 19.64
N ASP A 139 6.11 -13.90 20.78
CA ASP A 139 6.32 -14.59 22.06
C ASP A 139 5.04 -15.27 22.57
N SER A 140 3.87 -14.74 22.18
CA SER A 140 2.57 -15.28 22.56
C SER A 140 2.02 -16.28 21.53
N GLY A 141 2.68 -16.46 20.38
CA GLY A 141 2.19 -17.23 19.23
C GLY A 141 1.46 -16.41 18.17
N THR A 142 1.35 -16.96 16.96
CA THR A 142 0.87 -16.25 15.75
C THR A 142 -0.55 -16.61 15.32
N SER A 143 -1.12 -17.70 15.84
CA SER A 143 -2.47 -18.14 15.53
C SER A 143 -3.01 -19.02 16.65
N PHE A 144 -4.23 -18.72 17.11
CA PHE A 144 -4.83 -19.39 18.26
C PHE A 144 -5.99 -20.32 17.91
N GLY A 145 -6.65 -20.11 16.76
CA GLY A 145 -7.88 -20.82 16.40
C GLY A 145 -9.05 -20.55 17.36
N ALA A 146 -8.90 -19.57 18.26
CA ALA A 146 -9.86 -19.16 19.27
C ALA A 146 -9.81 -17.63 19.41
N PRO A 147 -10.86 -16.99 19.96
CA PRO A 147 -10.91 -15.53 20.09
C PRO A 147 -9.76 -14.95 20.91
N CYS A 148 -9.29 -13.76 20.54
CA CYS A 148 -8.29 -13.00 21.29
C CYS A 148 -8.69 -11.53 21.48
N ALA A 149 -8.14 -10.87 22.51
CA ALA A 149 -8.48 -9.49 22.83
C ALA A 149 -8.14 -8.49 21.70
N LEU A 150 -7.09 -8.77 20.92
CA LEU A 150 -6.65 -7.93 19.82
C LEU A 150 -7.68 -7.84 18.69
N GLU A 151 -8.49 -8.88 18.47
CA GLU A 151 -9.61 -8.83 17.51
C GLU A 151 -10.63 -7.76 17.93
N ASN A 152 -10.94 -7.66 19.23
CA ASN A 152 -11.88 -6.66 19.74
C ASN A 152 -11.32 -5.23 19.64
N GLU A 153 -10.03 -5.05 19.91
CA GLU A 153 -9.37 -3.75 19.78
C GLU A 153 -9.37 -3.27 18.33
N LEU A 154 -8.96 -4.13 17.39
CA LEU A 154 -8.97 -3.79 15.98
C LEU A 154 -10.40 -3.55 15.47
N ALA A 155 -11.39 -4.32 15.93
CA ALA A 155 -12.78 -4.14 15.54
C ALA A 155 -13.31 -2.75 15.93
N LYS A 156 -13.02 -2.29 17.15
CA LYS A 156 -13.40 -0.96 17.62
C LYS A 156 -12.78 0.14 16.77
N MET A 157 -11.47 0.03 16.49
CA MET A 157 -10.77 1.01 15.65
C MET A 157 -11.35 1.10 14.24
N VAL A 158 -11.71 -0.03 13.63
CA VAL A 158 -12.33 -0.05 12.29
C VAL A 158 -13.73 0.58 12.30
N ILE A 159 -14.56 0.24 13.29
CA ILE A 159 -15.90 0.82 13.46
C ILE A 159 -15.83 2.34 13.66
N GLU A 160 -14.88 2.82 14.46
CA GLU A 160 -14.67 4.25 14.68
C GLU A 160 -14.17 4.97 13.41
N ALA A 161 -13.26 4.35 12.66
CA ALA A 161 -12.64 4.97 11.49
C ALA A 161 -13.57 5.05 10.27
N VAL A 162 -14.57 4.16 10.15
CA VAL A 162 -15.38 4.01 8.93
C VAL A 162 -16.87 4.22 9.25
N PRO A 163 -17.46 5.38 8.88
CA PRO A 163 -18.81 5.77 9.33
C PRO A 163 -19.95 4.81 8.99
N SER A 164 -19.82 3.98 7.94
CA SER A 164 -20.85 3.02 7.54
C SER A 164 -20.75 1.67 8.24
N VAL A 165 -19.72 1.43 9.04
CA VAL A 165 -19.43 0.11 9.65
C VAL A 165 -19.87 0.12 11.11
N GLU A 166 -20.99 -0.52 11.40
CA GLU A 166 -21.49 -0.70 12.78
C GLU A 166 -21.04 -2.05 13.39
N MET A 167 -20.70 -3.02 12.55
CA MET A 167 -20.21 -4.35 12.94
C MET A 167 -19.25 -4.86 11.86
N VAL A 168 -18.16 -5.53 12.29
CA VAL A 168 -17.10 -5.99 11.39
C VAL A 168 -16.83 -7.49 11.55
N ARG A 169 -16.40 -8.12 10.45
CA ARG A 169 -15.87 -9.48 10.40
C ARG A 169 -14.53 -9.44 9.66
N PHE A 170 -13.47 -9.93 10.30
CA PHE A 170 -12.15 -10.04 9.66
C PHE A 170 -12.06 -11.26 8.75
N THR A 171 -11.29 -11.11 7.67
CA THR A 171 -10.92 -12.13 6.69
C THR A 171 -9.45 -11.92 6.30
N ASN A 172 -8.85 -12.84 5.54
CA ASN A 172 -7.42 -12.82 5.26
C ASN A 172 -7.07 -12.09 3.96
N SER A 173 -8.06 -11.75 3.12
CA SER A 173 -7.84 -11.00 1.88
C SER A 173 -9.03 -10.13 1.48
N GLY A 174 -8.78 -9.14 0.61
CA GLY A 174 -9.84 -8.35 -0.02
C GLY A 174 -10.77 -9.19 -0.90
N THR A 175 -10.26 -10.26 -1.52
CA THR A 175 -11.08 -11.21 -2.29
C THR A 175 -12.11 -11.89 -1.39
N GLU A 176 -11.69 -12.41 -0.23
CA GLU A 176 -12.61 -13.02 0.74
C GLU A 176 -13.62 -12.01 1.28
N ALA A 177 -13.20 -10.78 1.57
CA ALA A 177 -14.08 -9.71 2.02
C ALA A 177 -15.17 -9.41 0.98
N CYS A 178 -14.80 -9.22 -0.29
CA CYS A 178 -15.77 -8.98 -1.36
C CYS A 178 -16.68 -10.19 -1.61
N MET A 179 -16.15 -11.42 -1.55
CA MET A 179 -16.97 -12.63 -1.66
C MET A 179 -17.99 -12.76 -0.53
N GLY A 180 -17.57 -12.48 0.71
CA GLY A 180 -18.44 -12.47 1.89
C GLY A 180 -19.53 -11.41 1.78
N MET A 181 -19.17 -10.20 1.37
CA MET A 181 -20.11 -9.09 1.14
C MET A 181 -21.15 -9.45 0.08
N LEU A 182 -20.74 -9.98 -1.08
CA LEU A 182 -21.68 -10.36 -2.13
C LEU A 182 -22.68 -11.42 -1.66
N ARG A 183 -22.21 -12.40 -0.87
CA ARG A 183 -23.09 -13.39 -0.26
C ARG A 183 -24.08 -12.73 0.72
N LEU A 184 -23.58 -11.87 1.60
CA LEU A 184 -24.40 -11.15 2.58
C LEU A 184 -25.51 -10.32 1.91
N VAL A 185 -25.16 -9.51 0.90
CA VAL A 185 -26.12 -8.64 0.19
C VAL A 185 -27.21 -9.46 -0.50
N ARG A 186 -26.85 -10.57 -1.15
CA ARG A 186 -27.83 -11.48 -1.77
C ARG A 186 -28.75 -12.12 -0.73
N THR A 187 -28.20 -12.60 0.38
CA THR A 187 -28.99 -13.21 1.46
C THR A 187 -29.91 -12.20 2.14
N PHE A 188 -29.47 -10.96 2.33
CA PHE A 188 -30.27 -9.88 2.93
C PHE A 188 -31.38 -9.41 2.01
N THR A 189 -31.06 -9.13 0.74
CA THR A 189 -32.03 -8.55 -0.22
C THR A 189 -32.91 -9.57 -0.93
N LYS A 190 -32.55 -10.86 -0.89
CA LYS A 190 -33.17 -11.95 -1.68
C LYS A 190 -33.14 -11.73 -3.20
N ARG A 191 -32.12 -11.00 -3.70
CA ARG A 191 -31.92 -10.72 -5.13
C ARG A 191 -30.61 -11.31 -5.60
N GLU A 192 -30.57 -11.79 -6.84
CA GLU A 192 -29.38 -12.46 -7.40
C GLU A 192 -28.43 -11.51 -8.14
N LYS A 193 -29.00 -10.55 -8.88
CA LYS A 193 -28.26 -9.65 -9.76
C LYS A 193 -27.46 -8.63 -8.96
N VAL A 194 -26.24 -8.35 -9.42
CA VAL A 194 -25.32 -7.36 -8.88
C VAL A 194 -24.80 -6.52 -10.03
N VAL A 195 -24.60 -5.22 -9.78
CA VAL A 195 -24.00 -4.30 -10.73
C VAL A 195 -22.53 -4.10 -10.36
N LYS A 196 -21.62 -4.25 -11.33
CA LYS A 196 -20.21 -3.86 -11.22
C LYS A 196 -19.85 -2.95 -12.38
N PHE A 197 -18.82 -2.13 -12.19
CA PHE A 197 -18.25 -1.30 -13.26
C PHE A 197 -17.16 -2.06 -14.01
N GLU A 198 -16.92 -1.72 -15.27
CA GLU A 198 -15.76 -2.17 -16.03
C GLU A 198 -14.48 -1.54 -15.47
N GLY A 199 -13.40 -2.32 -15.37
CA GLY A 199 -12.13 -1.96 -14.73
C GLY A 199 -11.34 -3.19 -14.29
#